data_AF-A0A428DN96-F1
#
_entry.id   AF-A0A428DN96-F1
#
_cell.length_a   1.000
_cell.length_b   1.000
_cell.length_c   1.000
_cell.angle_alpha   90.00
_cell.angle_beta   90.00
_cell.angle_gamma   90.00
#
_symmetry.space_group_name_H-M   'P 1'
#
loop_
_entity.id
_entity.type
_entity.pdbx_description
1 polymer ?
#
loop_
_entity_poly.entity_id
_entity_poly.type
_entity_poly.pdbx_seq_one_letter_code
_entity_poly.pdbx_strand_id
1 'polypeptide(L)'
;MAVLQLHRKLSFVNDRGLLYLIVDDVNQGKVTAIVDKQIELSAGKHSLYIKDILGFTSQTLLLDIKENDNVSVTVGNAPSFIVLVVLLLILFILFKTMPFTAGLSLVNLGLPILWIIFLLYLVVFRRHNLYDISK
;
A
#
# COMPACT_ATOMS: atom_id res chain seq x y z
N MET A 1 26.50 14.32 -3.63
CA MET A 1 25.39 13.34 -3.82
C MET A 1 24.91 12.92 -2.45
N ALA A 2 23.62 12.66 -2.28
CA ALA A 2 23.04 12.21 -1.01
C ALA A 2 22.60 10.75 -1.14
N VAL A 3 22.62 10.00 -0.04
CA VAL A 3 22.23 8.58 -0.04
C VAL A 3 20.92 8.40 0.69
N LEU A 4 19.94 7.85 -0.02
CA LEU A 4 18.67 7.43 0.56
C LEU A 4 18.72 5.95 0.89
N GLN A 5 18.64 5.63 2.19
CA GLN A 5 18.55 4.28 2.70
C GLN A 5 17.09 3.91 2.90
N LEU A 6 16.63 2.89 2.21
CA LEU A 6 15.23 2.48 2.29
C LEU A 6 15.07 1.17 3.05
N HIS A 7 14.36 1.25 4.18
CA HIS A 7 14.08 0.13 5.07
C HIS A 7 12.62 -0.30 4.95
N ARG A 8 12.34 -1.59 4.78
CA ARG A 8 10.97 -2.11 4.70
C ARG A 8 10.62 -2.84 5.99
N LYS A 9 9.60 -2.35 6.70
CA LYS A 9 9.07 -3.00 7.90
C LYS A 9 8.37 -4.30 7.52
N LEU A 10 8.88 -5.40 8.06
CA LEU A 10 8.30 -6.73 7.90
C LEU A 10 6.89 -6.76 8.54
N SER A 11 5.94 -7.33 7.80
CA SER A 11 4.56 -7.51 8.25
C SER A 11 4.04 -8.82 7.68
N PHE A 12 3.37 -9.62 8.51
CA PHE A 12 2.72 -10.88 8.12
C PHE A 12 1.84 -10.76 6.87
N VAL A 13 1.29 -9.57 6.60
CA VAL A 13 0.34 -9.33 5.51
C VAL A 13 1.03 -8.83 4.23
N ASN A 14 2.22 -8.24 4.32
CA ASN A 14 2.86 -7.57 3.19
C ASN A 14 4.33 -7.96 2.98
N ASP A 15 4.77 -9.12 3.47
CA ASP A 15 6.14 -9.57 3.25
C ASP A 15 6.40 -10.01 1.79
N ARG A 16 5.33 -10.35 1.07
CA ARG A 16 5.39 -10.94 -0.29
C ARG A 16 5.03 -9.97 -1.42
N GLY A 17 4.58 -8.75 -1.10
CA GLY A 17 4.16 -7.76 -2.09
C GLY A 17 5.33 -7.20 -2.90
N LEU A 18 5.20 -7.16 -4.22
CA LEU A 18 6.11 -6.46 -5.13
C LEU A 18 5.83 -4.95 -5.03
N LEU A 19 6.63 -4.27 -4.19
CA LEU A 19 6.61 -2.82 -4.00
C LEU A 19 7.74 -2.17 -4.80
N TYR A 20 7.47 -1.00 -5.36
CA TYR A 20 8.39 -0.19 -6.13
C TYR A 20 8.50 1.19 -5.50
N LEU A 21 9.72 1.73 -5.43
CA LEU A 21 9.94 3.11 -5.04
C LEU A 21 9.82 3.99 -6.26
N ILE A 22 8.99 5.02 -6.16
CA ILE A 22 8.91 6.09 -7.14
C ILE A 22 9.51 7.35 -6.52
N VAL A 23 10.44 7.98 -7.24
CA VAL A 23 11.03 9.28 -6.89
C VAL A 23 10.80 10.22 -8.07
N ASP A 24 10.11 11.33 -7.84
CA ASP A 24 9.74 12.31 -8.87
C ASP A 24 9.13 11.65 -10.12
N ASP A 25 8.14 10.79 -9.89
CA ASP A 25 7.44 9.99 -10.91
C ASP A 25 8.32 8.97 -11.68
N VAL A 26 9.60 8.82 -11.32
CA VAL A 26 10.52 7.84 -11.90
C VAL A 26 10.63 6.61 -11.01
N ASN A 27 10.41 5.43 -11.60
CA ASN A 27 10.55 4.16 -10.90
C ASN A 27 12.03 3.85 -10.64
N GLN A 28 12.44 3.86 -9.38
CA GLN A 28 13.79 3.55 -8.95
C GLN A 28 14.01 2.04 -8.73
N GLY A 29 12.96 1.22 -8.88
CA GLY A 29 13.00 -0.23 -8.83
C GLY A 29 12.38 -0.82 -7.56
N LYS A 30 12.50 -2.14 -7.42
CA LYS A 30 11.85 -2.92 -6.35
C LYS A 30 12.41 -2.59 -4.95
N VAL A 31 11.50 -2.58 -3.98
CA VAL A 31 11.78 -2.48 -2.54
C VAL A 31 11.70 -3.86 -1.89
N THR A 32 12.84 -4.41 -1.47
CA THR A 32 12.94 -5.71 -0.80
C THR A 32 13.09 -5.55 0.71
N ALA A 33 12.57 -6.49 1.49
CA ALA A 33 12.68 -6.48 2.95
C ALA A 33 14.07 -6.88 3.48
N ILE A 34 14.87 -7.54 2.64
CA ILE A 34 16.10 -8.22 3.04
C ILE A 34 17.35 -7.36 2.75
N VAL A 35 17.23 -6.37 1.86
CA VAL A 35 18.36 -5.56 1.40
C VAL A 35 17.96 -4.11 1.53
N ASP A 36 18.67 -3.37 2.39
CA ASP A 36 18.58 -1.93 2.46
C ASP A 36 19.07 -1.37 1.11
N LYS A 37 18.13 -0.83 0.36
CA LYS A 37 18.44 -0.27 -0.95
C LYS A 37 18.96 1.14 -0.75
N GLN A 38 20.15 1.38 -1.28
CA GLN A 38 20.76 2.71 -1.33
C GLN A 38 20.51 3.32 -2.70
N ILE A 39 19.98 4.53 -2.70
CA ILE A 39 19.71 5.29 -3.94
C ILE A 39 20.41 6.63 -3.80
N GLU A 40 21.23 6.95 -4.80
CA GLU A 40 21.88 8.25 -4.88
C GLU A 40 20.88 9.26 -5.43
N LEU A 41 20.66 10.34 -4.68
CA LEU A 41 19.80 11.45 -5.07
C LEU A 41 20.62 12.73 -5.16
N SER A 42 20.22 13.59 -6.09
CA SER A 42 20.71 14.96 -6.17
C SER A 42 20.28 15.76 -4.94
N ALA A 43 20.98 16.86 -4.66
CA ALA A 43 20.49 17.81 -3.67
C ALA A 43 19.26 18.55 -4.24
N GLY A 44 18.23 18.75 -3.41
CA GLY A 44 16.99 19.40 -3.81
C GLY A 44 15.75 18.76 -3.19
N LYS A 45 14.58 19.22 -3.64
CA LYS A 45 13.29 18.72 -3.22
C LYS A 45 12.89 17.54 -4.08
N HIS A 46 12.60 16.41 -3.43
CA HIS A 46 12.19 15.17 -4.06
C HIS A 46 10.86 14.70 -3.49
N SER A 47 10.02 14.16 -4.35
CA SER A 47 8.75 13.52 -4.00
C SER A 47 8.91 12.01 -4.05
N LEU A 48 8.58 11.34 -2.94
CA LEU A 48 8.75 9.90 -2.80
C LEU A 48 7.43 9.25 -2.48
N TYR A 49 7.12 8.17 -3.18
CA TYR A 49 6.01 7.32 -2.82
C TYR A 49 6.28 5.88 -3.24
N ILE A 50 5.60 4.96 -2.59
CA ILE A 50 5.65 3.55 -2.91
C ILE A 50 4.46 3.20 -3.76
N LYS A 51 4.66 2.30 -4.71
CA LYS A 51 3.61 1.78 -5.59
C LYS A 51 3.72 0.26 -5.68
N ASP A 52 2.59 -0.44 -5.65
CA ASP A 52 2.53 -1.88 -5.93
C ASP A 52 2.20 -2.18 -7.41
N ILE A 53 2.19 -3.46 -7.79
CA ILE A 53 1.84 -3.90 -9.15
C ILE A 53 0.41 -3.53 -9.55
N LEU A 54 -0.52 -3.49 -8.60
CA LEU A 54 -1.91 -3.17 -8.84
C LEU A 54 -2.15 -1.65 -8.90
N GLY A 55 -1.11 -0.85 -8.65
CA GLY A 55 -1.13 0.60 -8.67
C GLY A 55 -1.68 1.24 -7.40
N PHE A 56 -1.75 0.52 -6.30
CA PHE A 56 -1.93 1.05 -4.95
C PHE A 56 -0.65 1.76 -4.51
N THR A 57 -0.81 2.92 -3.86
CA THR A 57 0.32 3.77 -3.47
C THR A 57 0.32 4.11 -1.98
N SER A 58 1.48 4.52 -1.49
CA SER A 58 1.59 5.25 -0.23
C SER A 58 1.18 6.72 -0.41
N GLN A 59 1.15 7.44 0.71
CA GLN A 59 1.22 8.90 0.70
C GLN A 59 2.55 9.36 0.09
N THR A 60 2.54 10.57 -0.48
CA THR A 60 3.74 11.20 -1.02
C THR A 60 4.52 11.86 0.11
N LEU A 61 5.73 11.37 0.36
CA LEU A 61 6.69 11.98 1.27
C LEU A 61 7.53 13.01 0.49
N LEU A 62 7.47 14.26 0.90
CA LEU A 62 8.33 15.31 0.37
C LEU A 62 9.61 15.38 1.19
N LEU A 63 10.74 15.13 0.54
CA LEU A 63 12.07 15.24 1.16
C LEU A 63 12.80 16.43 0.57
N ASP A 64 13.43 17.21 1.44
CA ASP A 64 14.39 18.25 1.06
C ASP A 64 15.79 17.74 1.42
N ILE A 65 16.54 17.32 0.39
CA ILE A 65 17.81 16.62 0.51
C ILE A 65 18.95 17.61 0.32
N LYS A 66 19.84 17.70 1.31
CA LYS A 66 21.07 18.51 1.23
C LYS A 66 22.23 17.70 0.66
N GLU A 67 23.28 18.37 0.17
CA GLU A 67 24.51 17.66 -0.23
C GLU A 67 25.11 16.86 0.94
N ASN A 68 25.49 15.60 0.67
CA ASN A 68 26.00 14.63 1.64
C ASN A 68 25.02 14.24 2.76
N ASP A 69 23.71 14.45 2.57
CA ASP A 69 22.72 13.98 3.53
C ASP A 69 22.53 12.45 3.42
N ASN A 70 22.34 11.80 4.57
CA ASN A 70 22.01 10.38 4.67
C ASN A 70 20.60 10.28 5.22
N VAL A 71 19.64 9.98 4.34
CA VAL A 71 18.23 9.94 4.70
C VAL A 71 17.76 8.49 4.75
N SER A 72 17.37 8.03 5.95
CA SER A 72 16.62 6.79 6.10
C SER A 72 15.15 7.02 5.78
N VAL A 73 14.51 6.06 5.12
CA VAL A 73 13.06 6.05 4.90
C VAL A 73 12.54 4.67 5.23
N THR A 74 11.53 4.60 6.08
CA THR A 74 10.83 3.37 6.43
C THR A 74 9.57 3.22 5.60
N VAL A 75 9.37 2.05 5.02
CA VAL A 75 8.17 1.67 4.27
C VAL A 75 7.41 0.60 5.05
N GLY A 76 6.12 0.81 5.26
CA GLY A 76 5.25 -0.11 5.97
C GLY A 76 3.83 -0.16 5.42
N ASN A 77 2.98 -0.94 6.10
CA ASN A 77 1.55 -0.89 5.86
C ASN A 77 0.93 0.24 6.66
N ALA A 78 0.01 0.98 6.04
CA ALA A 78 -0.85 1.86 6.82
C ALA A 78 -1.67 1.01 7.82
N PRO A 79 -1.91 1.47 9.06
CA PRO A 79 -2.71 0.72 10.05
C PRO A 79 -4.07 0.27 9.52
N SER A 80 -4.66 1.09 8.65
CA SER A 80 -5.91 0.81 7.93
C SER A 80 -5.91 -0.45 7.07
N PHE A 81 -4.74 -0.91 6.59
CA PHE A 81 -4.61 -2.07 5.73
C PHE A 81 -5.00 -3.35 6.46
N ILE A 82 -4.60 -3.47 7.73
CA ILE A 82 -4.95 -4.62 8.58
C ILE A 82 -6.48 -4.66 8.79
N VAL A 83 -7.08 -3.51 9.10
CA VAL A 83 -8.54 -3.38 9.27
C VAL A 83 -9.27 -3.77 7.99
N LEU A 84 -8.76 -3.32 6.83
CA LEU A 84 -9.30 -3.67 5.52
C LEU A 84 -9.23 -5.18 5.24
N VAL A 85 -8.10 -5.82 5.51
CA VAL A 85 -7.92 -7.26 5.29
C VAL A 85 -8.83 -8.09 6.21
N VAL A 86 -8.94 -7.70 7.49
CA VAL A 86 -9.85 -8.35 8.45
C VAL A 86 -11.30 -8.19 8.01
N LEU A 87 -11.70 -6.99 7.61
CA LEU A 87 -13.05 -6.71 7.13
C LEU A 87 -13.36 -7.54 5.87
N LEU A 88 -12.42 -7.65 4.94
CA LEU A 88 -12.56 -8.46 3.72
C LEU A 88 -12.70 -9.95 4.05
N LEU A 89 -11.95 -10.45 5.03
CA LEU A 89 -12.06 -11.83 5.53
C LEU A 89 -13.46 -12.09 6.14
N ILE A 90 -13.96 -11.19 6.98
CA ILE A 90 -15.31 -11.30 7.58
C ILE A 90 -16.37 -11.30 6.48
N LEU A 91 -16.31 -10.35 5.54
CA LEU A 91 -17.21 -10.27 4.38
C LEU A 91 -17.17 -11.53 3.51
N PHE A 92 -15.99 -12.15 3.37
CA PHE A 92 -15.82 -13.39 2.62
C PHE A 92 -16.45 -14.59 3.35
N ILE A 93 -16.23 -14.72 4.66
CA ILE A 93 -16.83 -15.77 5.48
C ILE A 93 -18.35 -15.65 5.43
N LEU A 94 -18.89 -14.45 5.68
CA LEU A 94 -20.33 -14.20 5.62
C LEU A 94 -20.92 -14.58 4.25
N PHE A 95 -20.20 -14.27 3.16
CA PHE A 95 -20.61 -14.64 1.81
C PHE A 95 -20.62 -16.15 1.59
N LYS A 96 -19.63 -16.88 2.13
CA LYS A 96 -19.55 -18.34 2.02
C LYS A 96 -20.56 -19.09 2.89
N THR A 97 -20.93 -18.52 4.03
CA THR A 97 -21.88 -19.14 4.97
C THR A 97 -23.33 -18.86 4.63
N MET A 98 -23.62 -17.96 3.68
CA MET A 98 -24.98 -17.71 3.23
C MET A 98 -25.52 -18.93 2.48
N PRO A 99 -26.68 -19.48 2.89
CA PRO A 99 -27.37 -20.46 2.07
C PRO A 99 -27.80 -19.74 0.78
N PHE A 100 -27.18 -20.10 -0.35
CA PHE A 100 -27.65 -19.76 -1.69
C PHE A 100 -28.96 -20.54 -1.96
N THR A 101 -29.97 -20.36 -1.12
CA THR A 101 -31.26 -20.99 -1.30
C THR A 101 -31.97 -20.30 -2.45
N ALA A 102 -32.39 -21.11 -3.42
CA ALA A 102 -33.12 -20.71 -4.61
C ALA A 102 -34.43 -20.01 -4.20
N GLY A 103 -34.38 -18.68 -4.15
CA GLY A 103 -35.49 -17.81 -3.80
C GLY A 103 -34.94 -16.40 -3.58
N LEU A 104 -35.09 -15.54 -4.59
CA LEU A 104 -34.61 -14.15 -4.56
C LEU A 104 -35.26 -13.37 -3.41
N SER A 105 -34.59 -13.34 -2.25
CA SER A 105 -34.79 -12.31 -1.25
C SER A 105 -33.85 -11.14 -1.55
N LEU A 106 -34.33 -9.91 -1.49
CA LEU A 106 -33.52 -8.67 -1.60
C LEU A 106 -32.30 -8.68 -0.66
N VAL A 107 -32.38 -9.43 0.45
CA VAL A 107 -31.29 -9.59 1.43
C VAL A 107 -30.11 -10.38 0.85
N ASN A 108 -30.36 -11.29 -0.10
CA ASN A 108 -29.31 -12.08 -0.78
C ASN A 108 -28.52 -11.25 -1.82
N LEU A 109 -29.05 -10.12 -2.27
CA LEU A 109 -28.34 -9.16 -3.14
C LEU A 109 -27.57 -8.10 -2.35
N GLY A 110 -27.98 -7.82 -1.11
CA GLY A 110 -27.36 -6.80 -0.27
C GLY A 110 -25.88 -7.06 0.01
N LEU A 111 -25.49 -8.31 0.27
CA LEU A 111 -24.09 -8.67 0.55
C LEU A 111 -23.16 -8.54 -0.68
N PRO A 112 -23.52 -9.04 -1.88
CA PRO A 112 -22.79 -8.73 -3.11
C PRO A 112 -22.65 -7.23 -3.39
N ILE A 113 -23.71 -6.46 -3.17
CA ILE A 113 -23.68 -5.00 -3.35
C ILE A 113 -22.72 -4.35 -2.36
N LEU A 114 -22.77 -4.75 -1.08
CA LEU A 114 -21.83 -4.26 -0.06
C LEU A 114 -20.38 -4.59 -0.43
N TRP A 115 -20.15 -5.78 -0.99
CA TRP A 115 -18.86 -6.20 -1.53
C TRP A 115 -18.36 -5.28 -2.64
N ILE A 116 -19.22 -4.96 -3.61
CA ILE A 116 -18.88 -4.06 -4.71
C ILE A 116 -18.57 -2.65 -4.19
N ILE A 117 -19.40 -2.12 -3.28
CA ILE A 117 -19.19 -0.82 -2.64
C ILE A 117 -17.84 -0.81 -1.90
N PHE A 118 -17.52 -1.88 -1.19
CA PHE A 118 -16.26 -2.00 -0.47
C PHE A 118 -15.04 -2.04 -1.40
N LEU A 119 -15.12 -2.79 -2.51
CA LEU A 119 -14.06 -2.82 -3.53
C LEU A 119 -13.89 -1.44 -4.20
N LEU A 120 -14.99 -0.75 -4.50
CA LEU A 120 -14.94 0.62 -5.01
C LEU A 120 -14.31 1.56 -3.99
N TYR A 121 -14.65 1.44 -2.71
CA TYR A 121 -14.03 2.22 -1.64
C TYR A 121 -12.51 2.02 -1.60
N LEU A 122 -12.06 0.77 -1.71
CA LEU A 122 -10.65 0.42 -1.79
C LEU A 122 -9.95 1.06 -2.99
N VAL A 123 -10.50 0.90 -4.18
CA VAL A 123 -9.87 1.33 -5.44
C VAL A 123 -9.94 2.84 -5.64
N VAL A 124 -11.00 3.51 -5.17
CA VAL A 124 -11.21 4.94 -5.40
C VAL A 124 -10.65 5.79 -4.27
N PHE A 125 -10.86 5.40 -3.00
CA PHE A 125 -10.57 6.28 -1.85
C PHE A 125 -9.34 5.85 -1.06
N ARG A 126 -9.13 4.54 -0.89
CA ARG A 126 -7.97 4.04 -0.12
C ARG A 126 -6.76 3.76 -0.99
N ARG A 127 -6.88 3.86 -2.32
CA ARG A 127 -5.82 3.43 -3.22
C ARG A 127 -4.46 4.06 -2.94
N HIS A 128 -4.47 5.31 -2.48
CA HIS A 128 -3.27 6.10 -2.21
C HIS A 128 -2.81 6.10 -0.74
N ASN A 129 -3.44 5.28 0.10
CA ASN A 129 -3.26 5.30 1.56
C ASN A 129 -3.14 3.88 2.16
N LEU A 130 -2.74 2.90 1.36
CA LEU A 130 -2.60 1.51 1.83
C LEU A 130 -1.21 1.24 2.42
N TYR A 131 -0.23 2.04 2.00
CA TYR A 131 1.13 1.97 2.48
C TYR A 131 1.49 3.26 3.22
N ASP A 132 2.41 3.10 4.15
CA ASP A 132 2.99 4.19 4.92
C ASP A 132 4.45 4.36 4.51
N ILE A 133 4.89 5.60 4.39
CA ILE A 133 6.27 5.96 4.08
C ILE A 133 6.66 7.12 4.99
N SER A 134 7.69 6.93 5.78
CA SER A 134 8.13 7.90 6.78
C SER A 134 9.65 8.01 6.79
N LYS A 135 10.16 9.21 7.11
CA LYS A 135 11.59 9.48 7.30
C LYS A 135 12.05 8.94 8.65
#